data_AF-A0A3N5Z4I1-F1
#
_entry.id   AF-A0A3N5Z4I1-F1
#
_cell.length_a   1.000
_cell.length_b   1.000
_cell.length_c   1.000
_cell.angle_alpha   90.00
_cell.angle_beta   90.00
_cell.angle_gamma   90.00
#
_symmetry.space_group_name_H-M   'P 1'
#
loop_
_entity.id
_entity.type
_entity.pdbx_description
1 polymer ?
#
loop_
_entity_poly.entity_id
_entity_poly.type
_entity_poly.pdbx_seq_one_letter_code
_entity_poly.pdbx_strand_id
1 'polypeptide(L)' 'MNEKQIFIGGVDDIILQLKRNLISGDWLLVKGSRAMKMERIIEGLKDAVTKTKGSVKKEQ' A
#
# COMPACT_ATOMS: atom_id res chain seq x y z
N MET A 1 -9.54 -15.53 -12.20
CA MET A 1 -8.79 -14.31 -11.83
C MET A 1 -9.67 -13.13 -12.22
N ASN A 2 -10.00 -12.22 -11.31
CA ASN A 2 -10.92 -11.11 -11.60
C ASN A 2 -10.07 -9.92 -12.12
N GLU A 3 -10.37 -9.40 -13.31
CA GLU A 3 -9.57 -8.37 -14.00
C GLU A 3 -9.39 -7.08 -13.17
N LYS A 4 -10.26 -6.87 -12.17
CA LYS A 4 -10.23 -5.73 -11.24
C LYS A 4 -9.10 -5.75 -10.21
N GLN A 5 -8.25 -6.77 -10.19
CA GLN A 5 -7.15 -6.93 -9.21
C GLN A 5 -5.77 -6.63 -9.78
N ILE A 6 -5.69 -6.21 -11.06
CA ILE A 6 -4.42 -5.89 -11.72
C ILE A 6 -4.26 -4.37 -11.73
N PHE A 7 -3.29 -3.89 -10.96
CA PHE A 7 -2.86 -2.50 -10.94
C PHE A 7 -1.73 -2.31 -11.95
N ILE A 8 -1.88 -1.35 -12.87
CA ILE A 8 -0.90 -1.05 -13.91
C ILE A 8 -0.61 0.45 -13.87
N GLY A 9 0.65 0.83 -13.89
CA GLY A 9 1.09 2.22 -13.86
C GLY A 9 2.53 2.36 -13.39
N GLY A 10 2.94 3.60 -13.13
CA GLY A 10 4.21 3.89 -12.48
C GLY A 10 4.20 3.53 -10.99
N VAL A 11 5.38 3.57 -10.36
CA VAL A 11 5.52 3.25 -8.92
C VAL A 11 4.58 4.10 -8.06
N ASP A 12 4.45 5.39 -8.36
CA ASP A 12 3.61 6.31 -7.58
C ASP A 12 2.11 6.04 -7.77
N ASP A 13 1.69 5.64 -8.98
CA ASP A 13 0.31 5.22 -9.24
C ASP A 13 -0.04 3.95 -8.46
N ILE A 14 0.86 2.97 -8.48
CA ILE A 14 0.71 1.72 -7.72
C ILE A 14 0.62 2.01 -6.22
N ILE A 15 1.47 2.90 -5.68
CA ILE A 15 1.40 3.30 -4.26
C ILE A 15 0.03 3.91 -3.94
N LEU A 16 -0.48 4.82 -4.78
CA LEU A 16 -1.78 5.45 -4.57
C LEU A 16 -2.92 4.43 -4.62
N GLN A 17 -2.87 3.49 -5.55
CA GLN A 17 -3.85 2.41 -5.67
C GLN A 17 -3.80 1.47 -4.46
N LEU A 18 -2.61 1.06 -4.03
CA LEU A 18 -2.44 0.21 -2.84
C LEU A 18 -2.95 0.89 -1.57
N LYS A 19 -2.68 2.19 -1.38
CA LYS A 19 -3.21 2.96 -0.23
C LYS A 19 -4.74 2.99 -0.15
N ARG A 20 -5.43 2.91 -1.29
CA ARG A 20 -6.89 2.94 -1.35
C ARG A 20 -7.53 1.56 -1.16
N ASN A 21 -6.79 0.49 -1.44
CA ASN A 21 -7.35 -0.86 -1.53
C ASN A 21 -6.87 -1.80 -0.43
N LEU A 22 -5.68 -1.60 0.16
CA LEU A 22 -5.18 -2.42 1.25
C LEU A 22 -5.87 -2.07 2.57
N ILE A 23 -6.25 -3.09 3.31
CA ILE A 23 -6.80 -2.98 4.66
C ILE A 23 -5.85 -3.64 5.69
N SER A 24 -6.07 -3.34 6.97
CA SER A 24 -5.28 -3.97 8.04
C SER A 24 -5.50 -5.48 8.05
N GLY A 25 -4.41 -6.25 8.07
CA GLY A 25 -4.42 -7.71 8.00
C GLY A 25 -4.07 -8.26 6.61
N ASP A 26 -4.08 -7.44 5.57
CA ASP A 26 -3.66 -7.84 4.23
C ASP A 26 -2.14 -8.09 4.17
N TRP A 27 -1.75 -9.02 3.29
CA TRP A 27 -0.35 -9.32 2.99
C TRP A 27 0.00 -8.84 1.58
N LEU A 28 1.11 -8.13 1.46
CA LEU A 28 1.63 -7.63 0.20
C LEU A 28 3.00 -8.24 -0.09
N LEU A 29 3.14 -8.91 -1.24
CA LEU A 29 4.43 -9.32 -1.79
C LEU A 29 4.86 -8.32 -2.87
N VAL A 30 6.05 -7.76 -2.72
CA VAL A 30 6.67 -6.90 -3.74
C VAL A 30 7.83 -7.65 -4.38
N LYS A 31 7.84 -7.74 -5.72
CA LYS A 31 8.88 -8.41 -6.50
C LYS A 31 9.24 -7.59 -7.72
N GLY A 32 10.53 -7.53 -8.04
CA GLY A 32 11.07 -6.88 -9.23
C GLY A 32 12.58 -7.02 -9.29
N SER A 33 13.19 -6.57 -10.38
CA SER A 33 14.65 -6.52 -10.48
C SER A 33 15.20 -5.41 -9.57
N ARG A 34 16.48 -5.53 -9.17
CA ARG A 34 17.12 -4.53 -8.30
C ARG A 34 17.11 -3.12 -8.91
N ALA A 35 17.27 -3.01 -10.23
CA ALA A 35 17.26 -1.74 -10.94
C ALA A 35 15.92 -0.98 -10.84
N MET A 36 14.83 -1.70 -10.56
CA MET A 36 13.49 -1.11 -10.42
C MET A 36 13.25 -0.42 -9.07
N LYS A 37 14.14 -0.63 -8.08
CA LYS A 37 14.07 0.00 -6.74
C LYS A 37 12.70 -0.18 -6.08
N MET A 38 12.20 -1.41 -6.07
CA MET A 38 10.85 -1.75 -5.60
C MET A 38 10.62 -1.49 -4.10
N GLU A 39 11.69 -1.33 -3.32
CA GLU A 39 11.65 -0.88 -1.94
C GLU A 39 10.89 0.45 -1.75
N ARG A 40 10.85 1.30 -2.79
CA ARG A 40 10.07 2.55 -2.82
C ARG A 40 8.58 2.32 -2.58
N ILE A 41 8.04 1.16 -2.98
CA ILE A 41 6.63 0.80 -2.73
C ILE A 41 6.40 0.65 -1.22
N ILE A 42 7.32 -0.01 -0.52
CA ILE A 42 7.24 -0.21 0.93
C ILE A 42 7.38 1.12 1.67
N GLU A 43 8.34 1.96 1.26
CA GLU A 43 8.55 3.29 1.83
C GLU A 43 7.29 4.16 1.68
N GLY A 44 6.72 4.23 0.47
CA GLY A 44 5.52 5.01 0.21
C GLY A 44 4.29 4.57 1.01
N LEU A 45 4.21 3.28 1.40
CA LEU A 45 3.11 2.75 2.22
C LEU A 45 3.27 3.03 3.72
N LYS A 46 4.50 3.06 4.25
CA LYS A 46 4.75 3.34 5.68
C LYS A 46 4.15 4.67 6.13
N ASP A 47 4.23 5.70 5.28
CA ASP A 47 3.66 7.03 5.55
C ASP A 47 2.13 7.05 5.64
N ALA A 48 1.46 6.05 5.05
CA ALA A 48 -0.01 5.95 5.13
C ALA A 48 -0.46 5.20 6.38
N VAL A 49 0.29 4.19 6.83
CA VAL A 49 -0.05 3.38 8.01
C VAL A 49 0.15 4.16 9.32
N THR A 50 1.07 5.13 9.36
CA THR A 50 1.30 5.96 10.56
C THR A 50 0.15 6.93 10.85
N LYS A 51 -0.61 7.37 9.83
CA LYS A 51 -1.74 8.31 10.00
C LYS A 51 -3.00 7.68 10.59
N THR A 52 -3.13 6.34 10.59
CA THR A 52 -4.32 5.65 11.11
C THR A 52 -4.22 5.26 12.60
N LYS A 53 -3.04 5.39 13.24
CA LYS A 53 -2.90 5.25 14.70
C LYS A 53 -3.38 6.52 15.43
N GLY A 54 -4.69 6.76 15.43
CA GLY A 54 -5.23 7.94 16.11
C GLY A 54 -6.74 8.11 15.99
N SER A 55 -7.52 7.08 16.31
CA SER A 55 -8.98 7.21 16.52
C SER A 55 -9.50 6.07 17.40
N VAL A 56 -8.96 5.94 18.62
CA VAL A 56 -9.70 5.23 19.68
C VAL A 56 -10.54 6.29 20.38
N LYS A 57 -11.80 6.43 19.97
CA LYS A 57 -12.79 7.15 20.79
C LYS A 57 -12.94 6.37 22.09
N LYS A 58 -12.51 6.95 23.22
CA LYS A 58 -13.00 6.51 24.53
C LYS A 58 -14.48 6.84 24.58
N GLU A 59 -15.32 5.81 24.59
CA GLU A 59 -16.73 5.93 24.93
C GLU A 59 -16.81 6.26 26.43
N GLN A 60 -17.74 7.17 26.76
CA GLN A 60 -17.96 7.74 28.09
C GLN A 60 -18.50 6.72 29.08
#